data_AF-A0A6V7LWZ2-F1
#
_entry.id   AF-A0A6V7LWZ2-F1
#
_cell.length_a   1.000
_cell.length_b   1.000
_cell.length_c   1.000
_cell.angle_alpha   90.00
_cell.angle_beta   90.00
_cell.angle_gamma   90.00
#
_symmetry.space_group_name_H-M   'P 1'
#
loop_
_entity.id
_entity.type
_entity.pdbx_description
1 polymer ?
#
loop_
_entity_poly.entity_id
_entity_poly.type
_entity_poly.pdbx_seq_one_letter_code
_entity_poly.pdbx_strand_id
1 'polypeptide(L)'
;MRDRLKELFEGKSQINIHLLQHKWYTITKEESDDMATHIAKIEDLAYRLKGLGETISDSTIMVKLLLSLPPSWSYFLSAWESTPESERTLVNLKTRLRLEESRMSAVAMNEAGTALITTRSKNRGGRYSQNSDKSKKPLGKRGKRA
;
A
#
# COMPACT_ATOMS: atom_id res chain seq x y z
N MET A 1 32.95 -32.68 30.86
CA MET A 1 31.81 -33.13 30.02
C MET A 1 30.59 -32.19 30.12
N ARG A 2 30.32 -31.58 31.28
CA ARG A 2 29.29 -30.53 31.42
C ARG A 2 29.65 -29.21 30.71
N ASP A 3 30.92 -28.86 30.67
CA ASP A 3 31.36 -27.57 30.10
C ASP A 3 31.15 -27.51 28.59
N ARG A 4 31.44 -28.61 27.88
CA ARG A 4 31.19 -28.74 26.44
C ARG A 4 29.71 -28.65 26.08
N LEU A 5 28.80 -29.09 26.96
CA LEU A 5 27.36 -28.97 26.75
C LEU A 5 26.88 -27.52 26.92
N LYS A 6 27.44 -26.80 27.91
CA LYS A 6 27.17 -25.37 28.09
C LYS A 6 27.66 -24.57 26.90
N GLU A 7 28.88 -24.81 26.47
CA GLU A 7 29.52 -24.11 25.34
C GLU A 7 28.74 -24.32 24.02
N LEU A 8 28.26 -25.54 23.77
CA LEU A 8 27.39 -25.84 22.61
C LEU A 8 26.01 -25.18 22.72
N PHE A 9 25.43 -25.15 23.92
CA PHE A 9 24.13 -24.53 24.15
C PHE A 9 24.21 -23.00 24.04
N GLU A 10 25.23 -22.40 24.63
CA GLU A 10 25.57 -20.98 24.50
C GLU A 10 25.85 -20.62 23.04
N GLY A 11 26.63 -21.42 22.32
CA GLY A 11 26.88 -21.23 20.89
C GLY A 11 25.60 -21.25 20.05
N LYS A 12 24.68 -22.21 20.30
CA LYS A 12 23.37 -22.25 19.66
C LYS A 12 22.52 -21.03 20.02
N SER A 13 22.59 -20.58 21.27
CA SER A 13 21.90 -19.36 21.73
C SER A 13 22.43 -18.11 21.04
N GLN A 14 23.74 -17.96 20.89
CA GLN A 14 24.36 -16.83 20.20
C GLN A 14 24.00 -16.79 18.71
N ILE A 15 23.99 -17.94 18.05
CA ILE A 15 23.54 -18.05 16.65
C ILE A 15 22.07 -17.63 16.52
N ASN A 16 21.21 -18.02 17.47
CA ASN A 16 19.81 -17.63 17.47
C ASN A 16 19.61 -16.12 17.66
N ILE A 17 20.38 -15.49 18.56
CA ILE A 17 20.39 -14.03 18.75
C ILE A 17 20.79 -13.36 17.44
N HIS A 18 21.91 -13.79 16.85
CA HIS A 18 22.41 -13.23 15.59
C HIS A 18 21.39 -13.35 14.45
N LEU A 19 20.70 -14.48 14.35
CA LEU A 19 19.66 -14.69 13.34
C LEU A 19 18.46 -13.75 13.55
N LEU A 20 18.04 -13.54 14.79
CA LEU A 20 16.95 -12.61 15.13
C LEU A 20 17.35 -11.16 14.86
N GLN A 21 18.58 -10.78 15.20
CA GLN A 21 19.14 -9.46 14.88
C GLN A 21 19.18 -9.26 13.35
N HIS A 22 19.69 -10.23 12.60
CA HIS A 22 19.71 -10.16 11.14
C HIS A 22 18.29 -9.93 10.59
N LYS A 23 17.32 -10.74 11.02
CA LYS A 23 15.90 -10.56 10.64
C LYS A 23 15.38 -9.17 11.01
N TRP A 24 15.69 -8.68 12.21
CA TRP A 24 15.32 -7.34 12.65
C TRP A 24 15.87 -6.25 11.74
N TYR A 25 17.13 -6.35 11.31
CA TYR A 25 17.72 -5.34 10.42
C TYR A 25 17.24 -5.46 8.97
N THR A 26 16.99 -6.67 8.48
CA THR A 26 16.61 -6.89 7.06
C THR A 26 15.12 -6.90 6.79
N ILE A 27 14.26 -6.98 7.81
CA ILE A 27 12.81 -7.03 7.58
C ILE A 27 12.32 -5.76 6.86
N THR A 28 11.60 -6.00 5.77
CA THR A 28 10.89 -5.04 4.93
C THR A 28 9.47 -5.57 4.71
N LYS A 29 8.52 -4.68 4.43
CA LYS A 29 7.15 -5.08 4.13
C LYS A 29 7.11 -5.77 2.77
N GLU A 30 6.64 -7.01 2.74
CA GLU A 30 6.41 -7.74 1.50
C GLU A 30 5.10 -7.26 0.84
N GLU A 31 5.00 -7.37 -0.48
CA GLU A 31 3.79 -7.01 -1.22
C GLU A 31 2.61 -7.93 -0.92
N SER A 32 2.90 -9.19 -0.59
CA SER A 32 1.91 -10.21 -0.23
C SER A 32 1.34 -10.07 1.18
N ASP A 33 2.08 -9.42 2.08
CA ASP A 33 1.64 -9.23 3.46
C ASP A 33 0.72 -8.02 3.58
N ASP A 34 -0.36 -8.14 4.34
CA ASP A 34 -1.07 -6.97 4.83
C ASP A 34 -0.26 -6.23 5.92
N MET A 35 -0.62 -4.97 6.17
CA MET A 35 0.08 -4.13 7.12
C MET A 35 -0.04 -4.65 8.55
N ALA A 36 -1.15 -5.29 8.90
CA ALA A 36 -1.36 -5.88 10.23
C ALA A 36 -0.37 -7.02 10.51
N THR A 37 -0.17 -7.90 9.52
CA THR A 37 0.77 -9.02 9.54
C THR A 37 2.20 -8.51 9.61
N HIS A 38 2.54 -7.50 8.82
CA HIS A 38 3.87 -6.88 8.86
C HIS A 38 4.19 -6.27 10.23
N ILE A 39 3.24 -5.53 10.82
CA ILE A 39 3.37 -4.99 12.18
C ILE A 39 3.59 -6.13 13.19
N ALA A 40 2.80 -7.21 13.11
CA ALA A 40 2.92 -8.35 14.01
C ALA A 40 4.29 -9.05 13.89
N LYS A 41 4.86 -9.18 12.68
CA LYS A 41 6.22 -9.72 12.47
C LYS A 41 7.27 -8.87 13.18
N ILE A 42 7.17 -7.54 13.10
CA ILE A 42 8.11 -6.63 13.78
C ILE A 42 7.94 -6.71 15.30
N GLU A 43 6.70 -6.71 15.81
CA GLU A 43 6.45 -6.81 17.25
C GLU A 43 6.92 -8.16 17.84
N ASP A 44 6.74 -9.25 17.12
CA ASP A 44 7.25 -10.58 17.50
C ASP A 44 8.79 -10.61 17.53
N LEU A 45 9.47 -10.04 16.53
CA LEU A 45 10.93 -9.92 16.56
C LEU A 45 11.40 -9.07 17.75
N ALA A 46 10.73 -7.94 18.01
CA ALA A 46 11.04 -7.09 19.15
C ALA A 46 10.87 -7.84 20.48
N TYR A 47 9.79 -8.59 20.63
CA TYR A 47 9.50 -9.39 21.82
C TYR A 47 10.57 -10.47 22.05
N ARG A 48 10.97 -11.19 20.99
CA ARG A 48 12.00 -12.24 21.07
C ARG A 48 13.37 -11.68 21.43
N LEU A 49 13.77 -10.55 20.85
CA LEU A 49 15.02 -9.88 21.17
C LEU A 49 15.03 -9.36 22.61
N LYS A 50 13.90 -8.79 23.10
CA LYS A 50 13.72 -8.44 24.52
C LYS A 50 13.91 -9.63 25.45
N GLY A 51 13.34 -10.78 25.11
CA GLY A 51 13.50 -12.03 25.87
C GLY A 51 14.95 -12.53 25.97
N LEU A 52 15.84 -12.06 25.08
CA LEU A 52 17.26 -12.40 25.04
C LEU A 52 18.16 -11.33 25.69
N GLY A 53 17.56 -10.32 26.33
CA GLY A 53 18.28 -9.26 27.06
C GLY A 53 18.49 -7.96 26.27
N GLU A 54 17.97 -7.84 25.04
CA GLU A 54 18.07 -6.61 24.26
C GLU A 54 17.00 -5.58 24.63
N THR A 55 17.38 -4.32 24.76
CA THR A 55 16.44 -3.24 25.05
C THR A 55 15.86 -2.66 23.76
N ILE A 56 14.65 -3.08 23.40
CA ILE A 56 13.92 -2.51 22.26
C ILE A 56 12.85 -1.53 22.75
N SER A 57 13.09 -0.24 22.53
CA SER A 57 12.12 0.81 22.91
C SER A 57 10.99 0.93 21.87
N ASP A 58 9.86 1.52 22.27
CA ASP A 58 8.78 1.83 21.34
C ASP A 58 9.24 2.75 20.20
N SER A 59 10.16 3.69 20.49
CA SER A 59 10.81 4.54 19.49
C SER A 59 11.57 3.71 18.46
N THR A 60 12.31 2.68 18.90
CA THR A 60 13.03 1.77 18.01
C THR A 60 12.05 0.99 17.11
N ILE A 61 10.92 0.54 17.65
CA ILE A 61 9.87 -0.15 16.88
C ILE A 61 9.25 0.80 15.85
N MET A 62 8.96 2.06 16.23
CA MET A 62 8.42 3.06 15.31
C MET A 62 9.37 3.33 14.15
N VAL A 63 10.65 3.59 14.44
CA VAL A 63 11.68 3.80 13.40
C VAL A 63 11.78 2.56 12.51
N LYS A 64 11.77 1.36 13.11
CA LYS A 64 11.85 0.11 12.34
C LYS A 64 10.65 -0.07 11.41
N LEU A 65 9.43 0.24 11.87
CA LEU A 65 8.23 0.24 11.04
C LEU A 65 8.40 1.17 9.84
N LEU A 66 8.78 2.43 10.07
CA LEU A 66 8.94 3.42 9.01
C LEU A 66 10.00 3.02 7.97
N LEU A 67 11.17 2.54 8.42
CA LEU A 67 12.27 2.12 7.55
C LEU A 67 11.96 0.83 6.77
N SER A 68 11.03 0.02 7.25
CA SER A 68 10.64 -1.23 6.61
C SER A 68 9.61 -1.04 5.49
N LEU A 69 9.05 0.16 5.32
CA LEU A 69 8.03 0.43 4.30
C LEU A 69 8.64 0.53 2.90
N PRO A 70 7.92 0.07 1.86
CA PRO A 70 8.36 0.19 0.48
C PRO A 70 8.14 1.63 -0.02
N PRO A 71 8.79 2.03 -1.14
CA PRO A 71 8.70 3.39 -1.68
C PRO A 71 7.29 3.90 -1.99
N SER A 72 6.33 3.00 -2.20
CA SER A 72 4.91 3.32 -2.42
C SER A 72 4.24 4.01 -1.21
N TRP A 73 4.87 3.97 -0.03
CA TRP A 73 4.40 4.62 1.20
C TRP A 73 5.01 6.01 1.42
N SER A 74 5.67 6.60 0.42
CA SER A 74 6.32 7.92 0.54
C SER A 74 5.38 9.02 1.06
N TYR A 75 4.13 9.07 0.57
CA TYR A 75 3.13 10.04 1.05
C TYR A 75 2.79 9.86 2.53
N PHE A 76 2.74 8.61 3.00
CA PHE A 76 2.53 8.31 4.41
C PHE A 76 3.68 8.83 5.26
N LEU A 77 4.93 8.60 4.83
CA LEU A 77 6.12 9.05 5.55
C LEU A 77 6.11 10.58 5.72
N SER A 78 5.87 11.34 4.65
CA SER A 78 5.77 12.80 4.74
C SER A 78 4.65 13.27 5.68
N ALA A 79 3.49 12.60 5.64
CA ALA A 79 2.38 12.91 6.54
C ALA A 79 2.66 12.54 8.00
N TRP A 80 3.44 11.48 8.25
CA TRP A 80 3.87 11.10 9.58
C TRP A 80 4.92 12.07 10.13
N GLU A 81 5.91 12.46 9.33
CA GLU A 81 6.93 13.46 9.68
C GLU A 81 6.36 14.85 9.95
N SER A 82 5.16 15.15 9.44
CA SER A 82 4.44 16.39 9.71
C SER A 82 3.56 16.35 10.96
N THR A 83 3.46 15.20 11.63
CA THR A 83 2.59 14.99 12.81
C THR A 83 3.18 15.66 14.05
N PRO A 84 2.40 16.29 14.94
CA PRO A 84 2.91 16.83 16.20
C PRO A 84 3.60 15.76 17.04
N GLU A 85 4.66 16.12 17.76
CA GLU A 85 5.46 15.18 18.56
C GLU A 85 4.62 14.45 19.63
N SER A 86 3.66 15.16 20.25
CA SER A 86 2.71 14.58 21.22
C SER A 86 1.85 13.46 20.64
N GLU A 87 1.68 13.43 19.32
CA GLU A 87 0.88 12.43 18.60
C GLU A 87 1.74 11.33 17.95
N ARG A 88 3.08 11.45 17.97
CA ARG A 88 4.02 10.46 17.42
C ARG A 88 4.21 9.28 18.37
N THR A 89 3.12 8.58 18.65
CA THR A 89 3.11 7.38 19.49
C THR A 89 3.05 6.12 18.64
N LEU A 90 3.54 5.00 19.19
CA LEU A 90 3.50 3.71 18.50
C LEU A 90 2.06 3.28 18.19
N VAL A 91 1.12 3.60 19.07
CA VAL A 91 -0.32 3.32 18.88
C VAL A 91 -0.88 4.10 17.69
N ASN A 92 -0.58 5.39 17.60
CA ASN A 92 -1.04 6.23 16.50
C ASN A 92 -0.40 5.82 15.17
N LEU A 93 0.89 5.47 15.17
CA LEU A 93 1.59 4.97 13.99
C LEU A 93 0.89 3.72 13.43
N LYS A 94 0.67 2.70 14.28
CA LYS A 94 0.03 1.45 13.87
C LYS A 94 -1.38 1.68 13.32
N THR A 95 -2.16 2.54 13.99
CA THR A 95 -3.53 2.88 13.55
C THR A 95 -3.50 3.56 12.17
N ARG A 96 -2.65 4.57 11.99
CA ARG A 96 -2.56 5.31 10.73
C ARG A 96 -2.00 4.47 9.59
N LEU A 97 -1.06 3.57 9.85
CA LEU A 97 -0.56 2.61 8.84
C LEU A 97 -1.69 1.74 8.28
N ARG A 98 -2.56 1.20 9.14
CA ARG A 98 -3.70 0.36 8.73
C ARG A 98 -4.76 1.16 7.96
N LEU A 99 -5.02 2.40 8.38
CA LEU A 99 -5.93 3.30 7.65
C LEU A 99 -5.39 3.64 6.25
N GLU A 100 -4.09 3.90 6.14
CA GLU A 100 -3.46 4.21 4.87
C GLU A 100 -3.47 3.02 3.91
N GLU A 101 -3.24 1.79 4.40
CA GLU A 101 -3.39 0.59 3.58
C GLU A 101 -4.78 0.51 2.94
N SER A 102 -5.83 0.75 3.74
CA SER A 102 -7.21 0.76 3.27
C SER A 102 -7.43 1.83 2.18
N ARG A 103 -6.80 3.01 2.33
CA ARG A 103 -6.85 4.10 1.34
C ARG A 103 -6.15 3.72 0.04
N MET A 104 -4.96 3.11 0.13
CA MET A 104 -4.19 2.67 -1.03
C MET A 104 -4.92 1.59 -1.82
N SER A 105 -5.56 0.63 -1.14
CA SER A 105 -6.40 -0.39 -1.79
C SER A 105 -7.60 0.24 -2.51
N ALA A 106 -8.26 1.23 -1.90
CA ALA A 106 -9.41 1.90 -2.52
C ALA A 106 -9.04 2.67 -3.79
N VAL A 107 -7.88 3.34 -3.78
CA VAL A 107 -7.33 4.04 -4.96
C VAL A 107 -7.05 3.05 -6.09
N ALA A 108 -6.37 1.94 -5.79
CA ALA A 108 -6.08 0.91 -6.79
C ALA A 108 -7.35 0.32 -7.44
N MET A 109 -8.41 0.10 -6.66
CA MET A 109 -9.71 -0.37 -7.18
C MET A 109 -10.37 0.65 -8.13
N ASN A 110 -10.29 1.94 -7.82
CA ASN A 110 -10.88 3.00 -8.63
C ASN A 110 -10.13 3.21 -9.97
N GLU A 111 -8.80 3.14 -9.94
CA GLU A 111 -7.96 3.22 -11.14
C GLU A 111 -8.22 2.05 -12.11
N ALA A 112 -8.36 0.83 -11.58
CA ALA A 112 -8.71 -0.34 -12.38
C ALA A 112 -10.09 -0.20 -13.04
N GLY A 113 -11.08 0.33 -12.31
CA GLY A 113 -12.41 0.61 -12.86
C GLY A 113 -12.40 1.63 -14.00
N THR A 114 -11.58 2.69 -13.87
CA THR A 114 -11.45 3.73 -14.90
C THR A 114 -10.74 3.22 -16.16
N ALA A 115 -9.69 2.42 -16.00
CA ALA A 115 -8.98 1.80 -17.13
C ALA A 115 -9.88 0.84 -17.94
N LEU A 116 -10.79 0.11 -17.28
CA LEU A 116 -11.74 -0.78 -17.94
C LEU A 116 -12.79 -0.04 -18.79
N ILE A 117 -13.25 1.14 -18.35
CA ILE A 117 -14.26 1.92 -19.08
C ILE A 117 -13.67 2.51 -20.37
N THR A 118 -12.42 2.99 -20.32
CA THR A 118 -11.77 3.64 -21.47
C THR A 118 -11.39 2.67 -22.58
N THR A 119 -11.01 1.43 -22.25
CA THR A 119 -10.70 0.37 -23.24
C THR A 119 -11.96 -0.11 -23.96
N ARG A 120 -13.12 -0.12 -23.31
CA ARG A 120 -14.41 -0.50 -23.93
C ARG A 120 -14.92 0.56 -24.92
N SER A 121 -14.56 1.82 -24.74
CA SER A 121 -14.98 2.93 -25.61
C SER A 121 -14.29 2.92 -26.99
N LYS A 122 -13.05 2.41 -27.09
CA LYS A 122 -12.29 2.38 -28.36
C LYS A 122 -12.85 1.42 -29.42
N ASN A 123 -13.80 0.54 -29.08
CA ASN A 123 -14.36 -0.44 -30.03
C ASN A 123 -15.74 -0.05 -30.60
N ARG A 124 -16.19 1.20 -30.44
CA ARG A 124 -17.42 1.72 -31.06
C ARG A 124 -17.12 2.85 -32.04
N GLY A 125 -16.27 2.59 -33.02
CA GLY A 125 -16.12 3.43 -34.22
C GLY A 125 -17.23 3.16 -35.23
N GLY A 126 -18.44 3.68 -34.96
CA GLY A 126 -19.59 3.62 -35.85
C GLY A 126 -19.63 4.83 -36.80
N ARG A 127 -19.45 4.53 -38.10
CA ARG A 127 -19.70 5.33 -39.31
C ARG A 127 -20.45 6.67 -39.14
N TYR A 128 -19.79 7.76 -39.56
CA TYR A 128 -20.46 8.97 -40.04
C TYR A 128 -21.17 8.65 -41.36
N SER A 129 -22.50 8.69 -41.39
CA SER A 129 -23.31 8.59 -42.60
C SER A 129 -23.83 9.98 -42.96
N GLN A 130 -23.24 10.59 -43.99
CA GLN A 130 -23.85 11.70 -44.70
C GLN A 130 -25.06 11.16 -45.47
N ASN A 131 -26.25 11.65 -45.15
CA ASN A 131 -27.41 11.45 -46.00
C ASN A 131 -27.79 12.80 -46.62
N SER A 132 -27.33 13.02 -47.85
CA SER A 132 -27.86 14.04 -48.75
C SER A 132 -28.76 13.31 -49.75
N ASP A 133 -30.07 13.44 -49.61
CA ASP A 133 -31.00 13.00 -50.65
C ASP A 133 -31.88 14.15 -51.12
N LYS A 134 -31.81 14.37 -52.43
CA LYS A 134 -32.53 15.37 -53.21
C LYS A 134 -33.82 14.72 -53.70
N SER A 135 -34.97 15.35 -53.48
CA SER A 135 -36.15 15.08 -54.32
C SER A 135 -36.90 16.37 -54.70
N LYS A 136 -37.19 16.45 -55.99
CA LYS A 136 -37.75 17.60 -56.73
C LYS A 136 -39.29 17.63 -56.66
N LYS A 137 -39.82 18.86 -56.70
CA LYS A 137 -41.21 19.36 -56.90
C LYS A 137 -42.04 18.63 -58.00
N PRO A 138 -43.40 18.73 -58.04
CA PRO A 138 -44.06 19.84 -58.77
C PRO A 138 -45.40 20.41 -58.22
N LEU A 139 -45.61 21.66 -58.65
CA LEU A 139 -46.77 22.59 -58.79
C LEU A 139 -48.21 22.28 -58.29
N GLY A 140 -48.82 23.34 -57.71
CA GLY A 140 -50.27 23.63 -57.76
C GLY A 140 -50.54 25.13 -57.56
N LYS A 141 -51.22 25.78 -58.53
CA LYS A 141 -51.47 27.24 -58.65
C LYS A 141 -52.70 27.75 -57.85
N ARG A 142 -52.77 29.10 -57.73
CA ARG A 142 -53.94 30.04 -57.60
C ARG A 142 -54.32 30.55 -56.19
N GLY A 143 -53.84 31.75 -55.83
CA GLY A 143 -54.52 33.03 -56.12
C GLY A 143 -55.52 33.60 -55.09
N LYS A 144 -55.27 34.87 -54.71
CA LYS A 144 -56.13 35.98 -54.19
C LYS A 144 -55.49 36.60 -52.92
N ARG A 145 -55.41 37.91 -52.71
CA ARG A 145 -55.80 39.15 -53.43
C ARG A 145 -55.17 40.31 -52.62
N ALA A 146 -54.67 41.34 -53.30
CA ALA A 146 -54.78 42.74 -52.90
C ALA A 146 -55.07 43.50 -54.18
#